data_AF-A0A850BXB2-F1
#
_entry.id   AF-A0A850BXB2-F1
#
_cell.length_a   1.000
_cell.length_b   1.000
_cell.length_c   1.000
_cell.angle_alpha   90.00
_cell.angle_beta   90.00
_cell.angle_gamma   90.00
#
_symmetry.space_group_name_H-M   'P 1'
#
loop_
_entity.id
_entity.type
_entity.pdbx_description
1 polymer ?
#
loop_
_entity_poly.entity_id
_entity_poly.type
_entity_poly.pdbx_seq_one_letter_code
_entity_poly.pdbx_strand_id
1 'polypeptide(L)'
;DAEGFAARVAARENADRAAGRAGLALAQSEAEIGSLLAGLMVGKLQARSQHFADLMQRSAIASLSPRYPDTRDQGVRAAGFFVLAGADMPAALFETAFISNPADEARLATADYRQKMADAVVNAVRAYREGK
;
A
#
# COMPACT_ATOMS: atom_id res chain seq x y z
N ASP A 1 -51.36 -10.41 41.71
CA ASP A 1 -50.52 -10.69 42.89
C ASP A 1 -49.21 -9.91 42.79
N ALA A 2 -48.44 -9.87 43.88
CA ALA A 2 -47.12 -9.22 43.91
C ALA A 2 -46.10 -9.92 43.00
N GLU A 3 -46.23 -11.24 42.79
CA GLU A 3 -45.38 -12.04 41.90
C GLU A 3 -45.50 -11.61 40.44
N GLY A 4 -46.73 -11.37 39.94
CA GLY A 4 -46.96 -10.89 38.58
C GLY A 4 -46.41 -9.47 38.35
N PHE A 5 -46.33 -8.62 39.38
CA PHE A 5 -45.68 -7.31 39.26
C PHE A 5 -44.16 -7.43 39.18
N ALA A 6 -43.55 -8.25 40.04
CA ALA A 6 -42.11 -8.50 40.04
C ALA A 6 -41.63 -9.12 38.71
N ALA A 7 -42.38 -10.08 38.16
CA ALA A 7 -42.07 -10.69 36.87
C ALA A 7 -42.08 -9.68 35.70
N ARG A 8 -43.04 -8.74 35.68
CA ARG A 8 -43.11 -7.69 34.65
C ARG A 8 -41.97 -6.68 34.75
N VAL A 9 -41.58 -6.30 35.97
CA VAL A 9 -40.43 -5.39 36.19
C VAL A 9 -39.14 -6.06 35.75
N ALA A 10 -38.91 -7.32 36.13
CA ALA A 10 -37.75 -8.10 35.69
C ALA A 10 -37.70 -8.26 34.17
N ALA A 11 -38.84 -8.55 33.52
CA ALA A 11 -38.92 -8.66 32.06
C ALA A 11 -38.56 -7.34 31.35
N ARG A 12 -39.06 -6.20 31.86
CA ARG A 12 -38.73 -4.87 31.32
C ARG A 12 -37.25 -4.52 31.48
N GLU A 13 -36.71 -4.73 32.67
CA GLU A 13 -35.28 -4.53 32.99
C GLU A 13 -34.35 -5.45 32.17
N ASN A 14 -34.79 -6.66 31.84
CA ASN A 14 -34.06 -7.58 30.98
C ASN A 14 -34.15 -7.21 29.50
N ALA A 15 -35.30 -6.70 29.05
CA ALA A 15 -35.50 -6.24 27.67
C ALA A 15 -34.62 -5.03 27.34
N ASP A 16 -34.54 -4.05 28.24
CA ASP A 16 -33.69 -2.87 28.06
C ASP A 16 -32.19 -3.24 28.04
N ARG A 17 -31.76 -4.18 28.90
CA ARG A 17 -30.40 -4.74 28.87
C ARG A 17 -30.11 -5.56 27.62
N ALA A 18 -31.08 -6.32 27.11
CA ALA A 18 -30.95 -7.09 25.88
C ALA A 18 -30.85 -6.17 24.65
N ALA A 19 -31.63 -5.10 24.59
CA ALA A 19 -31.55 -4.07 23.56
C ALA A 19 -30.20 -3.35 23.60
N GLY A 20 -29.69 -3.01 24.79
CA GLY A 20 -28.34 -2.46 24.96
C GLY A 20 -27.24 -3.43 24.50
N ARG A 21 -27.35 -4.72 24.82
CA ARG A 21 -26.43 -5.76 24.32
C ARG A 21 -26.51 -5.95 22.82
N ALA A 22 -27.70 -5.92 22.24
CA ALA A 22 -27.89 -6.01 20.79
C ALA A 22 -27.27 -4.79 20.08
N GLY A 23 -27.45 -3.58 20.61
CA GLY A 23 -26.79 -2.37 20.11
C GLY A 23 -25.27 -2.43 20.21
N LEU A 24 -24.72 -2.95 21.32
CA LEU A 24 -23.29 -3.18 21.49
C LEU A 24 -22.74 -4.23 20.51
N ALA A 25 -23.47 -5.32 20.29
CA ALA A 25 -23.10 -6.37 19.34
C ALA A 25 -23.13 -5.87 17.89
N LEU A 26 -24.12 -5.05 17.52
CA LEU A 26 -24.20 -4.38 16.23
C LEU A 26 -23.01 -3.43 16.03
N ALA A 27 -22.70 -2.59 17.02
CA ALA A 27 -21.56 -1.67 16.97
C ALA A 27 -20.21 -2.42 16.86
N GLN A 28 -20.07 -3.56 17.55
CA GLN A 28 -18.88 -4.43 17.42
C GLN A 28 -18.76 -5.01 16.00
N SER A 29 -19.87 -5.45 15.42
CA SER A 29 -19.89 -5.99 14.05
C SER A 29 -19.57 -4.92 13.01
N GLU A 30 -20.07 -3.69 13.17
CA GLU A 30 -19.73 -2.56 12.29
C GLU A 30 -18.24 -2.20 12.35
N ALA A 31 -17.67 -2.16 13.57
CA ALA A 31 -16.24 -1.90 13.76
C ALA A 31 -15.37 -3.02 13.13
N GLU A 32 -15.78 -4.28 13.27
CA GLU A 32 -15.11 -5.43 12.68
C GLU A 32 -15.12 -5.35 11.14
N ILE A 33 -16.29 -5.11 10.53
CA ILE A 33 -16.41 -4.92 9.08
C ILE A 33 -15.54 -3.75 8.61
N GLY A 34 -15.56 -2.62 9.34
CA GLY A 34 -14.72 -1.46 9.05
C GLY A 34 -13.22 -1.82 9.03
N SER A 35 -12.76 -2.59 10.01
CA SER A 35 -11.37 -3.05 10.09
C SER A 35 -10.99 -4.01 8.96
N LEU A 36 -11.88 -4.93 8.59
CA LEU A 36 -11.67 -5.88 7.50
C LEU A 36 -11.59 -5.15 6.16
N LEU A 37 -12.52 -4.22 5.91
CA LEU A 37 -12.51 -3.40 4.71
C LEU A 37 -11.25 -2.53 4.63
N ALA A 38 -10.85 -1.90 5.75
CA ALA A 38 -9.60 -1.14 5.81
C ALA A 38 -8.38 -2.03 5.51
N GLY A 39 -8.31 -3.23 6.08
CA GLY A 39 -7.26 -4.20 5.80
C GLY A 39 -7.21 -4.64 4.34
N LEU A 40 -8.36 -4.89 3.71
CA LEU A 40 -8.46 -5.21 2.28
C LEU A 40 -8.02 -4.05 1.39
N MET A 41 -8.37 -2.81 1.76
CA MET A 41 -7.96 -1.61 1.02
C MET A 41 -6.45 -1.41 1.09
N VAL A 42 -5.87 -1.52 2.29
CA VAL A 42 -4.41 -1.46 2.47
C VAL A 42 -3.72 -2.56 1.68
N GLY A 43 -4.21 -3.81 1.76
CA GLY A 43 -3.66 -4.93 1.01
C GLY A 43 -3.72 -4.72 -0.51
N LYS A 44 -4.83 -4.19 -1.04
CA LYS A 44 -4.95 -3.85 -2.46
C LYS A 44 -4.00 -2.74 -2.89
N LEU A 45 -3.86 -1.68 -2.10
CA LEU A 45 -2.90 -0.61 -2.36
C LEU A 45 -1.47 -1.13 -2.34
N GLN A 46 -1.13 -1.96 -1.37
CA GLN A 46 0.20 -2.57 -1.27
C GLN A 46 0.51 -3.47 -2.47
N ALA A 47 -0.42 -4.32 -2.90
CA ALA A 47 -0.25 -5.13 -4.11
C ALA A 47 -0.07 -4.27 -5.37
N ARG A 48 -0.84 -3.18 -5.48
CA ARG A 48 -0.72 -2.22 -6.59
C ARG A 48 0.60 -1.45 -6.58
N SER A 49 1.09 -1.04 -5.41
CA SER A 49 2.40 -0.39 -5.24
C SER A 49 3.53 -1.34 -5.58
N GLN A 50 3.44 -2.61 -5.16
CA GLN A 50 4.42 -3.64 -5.51
C GLN A 50 4.50 -3.84 -7.02
N HIS A 51 3.35 -3.99 -7.69
CA HIS A 51 3.28 -4.11 -9.14
C HIS A 51 3.88 -2.89 -9.86
N PHE A 52 3.56 -1.68 -9.39
CA PHE A 52 4.14 -0.45 -9.94
C PHE A 52 5.67 -0.42 -9.76
N ALA A 53 6.18 -0.78 -8.59
CA ALA A 53 7.62 -0.83 -8.33
C ALA A 53 8.32 -1.88 -9.21
N ASP A 54 7.69 -3.04 -9.45
CA ASP A 54 8.24 -4.08 -10.34
C ASP A 54 8.35 -3.59 -11.78
N LEU A 55 7.36 -2.84 -12.27
CA LEU A 55 7.41 -2.20 -13.58
C LEU A 55 8.51 -1.13 -13.66
N MET A 56 8.69 -0.34 -12.59
CA MET A 56 9.78 0.63 -12.50
C MET A 56 11.15 -0.05 -12.60
N GLN A 57 11.38 -1.09 -11.80
CA GLN A 57 12.64 -1.83 -11.79
C GLN A 57 12.93 -2.46 -13.17
N ARG A 58 11.95 -3.14 -13.76
CA ARG A 58 12.11 -3.75 -15.10
C ARG A 58 12.40 -2.71 -16.18
N SER A 59 11.70 -1.57 -16.15
CA SER A 59 11.90 -0.49 -17.12
C SER A 59 13.29 0.15 -16.98
N ALA A 60 13.77 0.31 -15.75
CA ALA A 60 15.10 0.84 -15.47
C ALA A 60 16.21 -0.06 -16.04
N ILE A 61 16.13 -1.36 -15.78
CA ILE A 61 17.09 -2.35 -16.31
C ILE A 61 17.05 -2.37 -17.84
N ALA A 62 15.86 -2.42 -18.45
CA ALA A 62 15.72 -2.40 -19.90
C ALA A 62 16.31 -1.13 -20.55
N SER A 63 16.22 0.02 -19.89
CA SER A 63 16.74 1.29 -20.40
C SER A 63 18.26 1.44 -20.23
N LEU A 64 18.81 0.97 -19.10
CA LEU A 64 20.21 1.16 -18.73
C LEU A 64 21.13 0.08 -19.29
N SER A 65 20.75 -1.20 -19.21
CA SER A 65 21.63 -2.34 -19.54
C SER A 65 22.25 -2.28 -20.95
N PRO A 66 21.59 -1.77 -22.01
CA PRO A 66 22.23 -1.64 -23.33
C PRO A 66 23.45 -0.71 -23.33
N ARG A 67 23.48 0.30 -22.46
CA ARG A 67 24.58 1.29 -22.37
C ARG A 67 25.55 1.00 -21.23
N TYR A 68 25.02 0.42 -20.15
CA TYR A 68 25.72 0.11 -18.90
C TYR A 68 25.48 -1.38 -18.57
N PRO A 69 26.19 -2.31 -19.23
CA PRO A 69 25.92 -3.75 -19.12
C PRO A 69 26.19 -4.32 -17.74
N ASP A 70 26.92 -3.60 -16.89
CA ASP A 70 27.18 -3.92 -15.50
C ASP A 70 26.10 -3.42 -14.52
N THR A 71 25.05 -2.74 -15.02
CA THR A 71 23.88 -2.39 -14.19
C THR A 71 23.22 -3.66 -13.64
N ARG A 72 23.05 -3.69 -12.31
CA ARG A 72 22.48 -4.84 -11.59
C ARG A 72 21.00 -4.62 -11.30
N ASP A 73 20.22 -5.70 -11.45
CA ASP A 73 18.87 -5.75 -10.94
C ASP A 73 18.89 -5.93 -9.42
N GLN A 74 18.42 -4.93 -8.68
CA GLN A 74 18.38 -4.92 -7.21
C GLN A 74 17.06 -5.47 -6.65
N GLY A 75 16.08 -5.69 -7.52
CA GLY A 75 14.71 -6.08 -7.17
C GLY A 75 13.93 -5.00 -6.42
N VAL A 76 12.67 -5.29 -6.17
CA VAL A 76 11.80 -4.46 -5.33
C VAL A 76 11.92 -4.90 -3.87
N ARG A 77 11.96 -3.92 -2.96
CA ARG A 77 12.06 -4.15 -1.51
C ARG A 77 10.97 -3.36 -0.79
N ALA A 78 10.43 -3.95 0.27
CA ALA A 78 9.46 -3.30 1.14
C ALA A 78 10.15 -2.79 2.41
N ALA A 79 9.86 -1.54 2.77
CA ALA A 79 10.29 -0.92 4.02
C ALA A 79 9.31 0.19 4.42
N GLY A 80 9.28 0.54 5.71
CA GLY A 80 8.39 1.55 6.27
C GLY A 80 8.87 2.99 6.03
N PHE A 81 8.95 3.42 4.78
CA PHE A 81 9.33 4.81 4.44
C PHE A 81 8.19 5.78 4.74
N PHE A 82 8.47 6.84 5.49
CA PHE A 82 7.49 7.88 5.82
C PHE A 82 6.86 8.52 4.59
N VAL A 83 7.64 8.72 3.51
CA VAL A 83 7.15 9.33 2.26
C VAL A 83 6.10 8.49 1.53
N LEU A 84 6.03 7.20 1.84
CA LEU A 84 5.06 6.26 1.27
C LEU A 84 3.90 5.99 2.23
N ALA A 85 3.98 6.47 3.47
CA ALA A 85 2.97 6.25 4.49
C ALA A 85 1.70 7.05 4.16
N GLY A 86 0.54 6.38 4.22
CA GLY A 86 -0.76 7.03 4.02
C GLY A 86 -1.08 7.43 2.57
N ALA A 87 -0.29 6.99 1.60
CA ALA A 87 -0.63 7.18 0.18
C ALA A 87 -1.96 6.50 -0.16
N ASP A 88 -2.91 7.25 -0.72
CA ASP A 88 -4.22 6.78 -1.19
C ASP A 88 -4.18 6.21 -2.61
N MET A 89 -3.00 6.23 -3.22
CA MET A 89 -2.69 5.68 -4.54
C MET A 89 -1.44 4.76 -4.47
N PRO A 90 -1.18 3.96 -5.52
CA PRO A 90 0.06 3.20 -5.62
C PRO A 90 1.27 4.13 -5.57
N ALA A 91 2.24 3.83 -4.70
CA ALA A 91 3.40 4.66 -4.45
C ALA A 91 4.65 3.79 -4.26
N ALA A 92 5.79 4.28 -4.76
CA ALA A 92 7.09 3.64 -4.64
C ALA A 92 8.19 4.70 -4.46
N LEU A 93 9.22 4.36 -3.67
CA LEU A 93 10.46 5.12 -3.62
C LEU A 93 11.45 4.43 -4.57
N PHE A 94 12.06 5.21 -5.45
CA PHE A 94 12.92 4.68 -6.50
C PHE A 94 14.34 5.20 -6.35
N GLU A 95 15.27 4.29 -6.07
CA GLU A 95 16.70 4.59 -5.99
C GLU A 95 17.31 4.56 -7.39
N THR A 96 17.72 5.72 -7.90
CA THR A 96 18.22 5.82 -9.27
C THR A 96 19.66 5.33 -9.43
N ALA A 97 20.50 5.56 -8.41
CA ALA A 97 21.94 5.24 -8.41
C ALA A 97 22.50 5.34 -6.97
N PHE A 98 23.65 4.71 -6.71
CA PHE A 98 24.35 4.84 -5.44
C PHE A 98 25.52 5.83 -5.56
N ILE A 99 25.38 7.03 -4.98
CA ILE A 99 26.47 8.04 -4.99
C ILE A 99 27.73 7.54 -4.23
N SER A 100 27.57 6.59 -3.32
CA SER A 100 28.68 5.91 -2.64
C SER A 100 29.49 4.98 -3.56
N ASN A 101 28.98 4.64 -4.74
CA ASN A 101 29.70 3.89 -5.76
C ASN A 101 30.24 4.87 -6.82
N PRO A 102 31.56 5.02 -6.97
CA PRO A 102 32.15 5.99 -7.91
C PRO A 102 31.71 5.82 -9.36
N ALA A 103 31.41 4.60 -9.81
CA ALA A 103 30.95 4.36 -11.17
C ALA A 103 29.51 4.87 -11.38
N ASP A 104 28.65 4.65 -10.38
CA ASP A 104 27.26 5.12 -10.41
C ASP A 104 27.17 6.63 -10.24
N GLU A 105 28.00 7.23 -9.37
CA GLU A 105 28.12 8.69 -9.22
C GLU A 105 28.54 9.35 -10.54
N ALA A 106 29.60 8.84 -11.18
CA ALA A 106 30.07 9.36 -12.46
C ALA A 106 29.00 9.24 -13.56
N ARG A 107 28.24 8.15 -13.59
CA ARG A 107 27.10 7.97 -14.51
C ARG A 107 26.00 8.98 -14.24
N LEU A 108 25.58 9.15 -12.98
CA LEU A 108 24.51 10.06 -12.57
C LEU A 108 24.80 11.52 -12.95
N ALA A 109 26.08 11.91 -12.99
CA ALA A 109 26.51 13.23 -13.45
C ALA A 109 26.26 13.47 -14.96
N THR A 110 26.14 12.40 -15.77
CA THR A 110 25.92 12.51 -17.22
C THR A 110 24.46 12.76 -17.58
N ALA A 111 24.23 13.57 -18.63
CA ALA A 111 22.88 13.81 -19.16
C ALA A 111 22.26 12.55 -19.78
N ASP A 112 23.06 11.71 -20.44
CA ASP A 112 22.60 10.45 -21.06
C ASP A 112 22.00 9.49 -20.02
N TYR A 113 22.69 9.27 -18.89
CA TYR A 113 22.18 8.42 -17.82
C TYR A 113 20.86 8.95 -17.25
N ARG A 114 20.80 10.26 -16.95
CA ARG A 114 19.57 10.88 -16.41
C ARG A 114 18.42 10.80 -17.40
N GLN A 115 18.68 10.98 -18.70
CA GLN A 115 17.64 10.86 -19.73
C GLN A 115 17.13 9.42 -19.83
N LYS A 116 18.02 8.43 -19.89
CA LYS A 116 17.63 7.01 -19.88
C LYS A 116 16.81 6.64 -18.66
N MET A 117 17.11 7.24 -17.51
CA MET A 117 16.36 6.99 -16.29
C MET A 117 15.01 7.69 -16.26
N ALA A 118 14.92 8.92 -16.77
CA ALA A 118 13.63 9.58 -17.00
C ALA A 118 12.75 8.75 -17.96
N ASP A 119 13.31 8.25 -19.06
CA ASP A 119 12.59 7.41 -20.03
C ASP A 119 12.08 6.12 -19.38
N ALA A 120 12.89 5.49 -18.51
CA ALA A 120 12.48 4.31 -17.76
C ALA A 120 11.29 4.60 -16.83
N VAL A 121 11.30 5.71 -16.10
CA VAL A 121 10.18 6.12 -15.24
C VAL A 121 8.92 6.37 -16.07
N VAL A 122 9.04 7.09 -17.19
CA VAL A 122 7.90 7.35 -18.10
C VAL A 122 7.31 6.04 -18.63
N ASN A 123 8.16 5.11 -19.05
CA ASN A 123 7.73 3.82 -19.58
C ASN A 123 7.02 2.98 -18.50
N ALA A 124 7.54 2.97 -17.27
CA ALA A 124 6.90 2.27 -16.15
C ALA A 124 5.53 2.84 -15.81
N VAL A 125 5.38 4.17 -15.76
CA VAL A 125 4.09 4.84 -15.52
C VAL A 125 3.10 4.54 -16.64
N ARG A 126 3.53 4.55 -17.91
CA ARG A 126 2.68 4.16 -19.04
C ARG A 126 2.25 2.71 -18.95
N ALA A 127 3.17 1.79 -18.69
CA ALA A 127 2.89 0.38 -18.55
C ALA A 127 1.88 0.11 -17.43
N TYR A 128 2.06 0.75 -16.27
CA TYR A 128 1.15 0.62 -15.14
C TYR A 128 -0.26 1.12 -15.49
N ARG A 129 -0.37 2.28 -16.15
CA ARG A 129 -1.64 2.84 -16.62
C ARG A 129 -2.34 1.93 -17.64
N GLU A 130 -1.57 1.24 -18.48
CA GLU A 130 -2.06 0.31 -19.50
C GLU A 130 -2.42 -1.08 -18.93
N GLY A 131 -2.18 -1.33 -17.64
CA GLY A 131 -2.48 -2.61 -17.00
C GLY A 131 -1.55 -3.75 -17.41
N LYS A 132 -0.33 -3.43 -17.86
CA LYS A 132 0.74 -4.41 -18.12
C LYS A 132 1.32 -4.91 -16.81
#